data_AF-A0AAE0AG17-F1
#
_entry.id   AF-A0AAE0AG17-F1
#
_cell.length_a   1.000
_cell.length_b   1.000
_cell.length_c   1.000
_cell.angle_alpha   90.00
_cell.angle_beta   90.00
_cell.angle_gamma   90.00
#
_symmetry.space_group_name_H-M   'P 1'
#
loop_
_entity.id
_entity.type
_entity.pdbx_description
1 polymer ?
#
loop_
_entity_poly.entity_id
_entity_poly.type
_entity_poly.pdbx_seq_one_letter_code
_entity_poly.pdbx_strand_id
1 'polypeptide(L)'
;MVIYDSGLPKKAKVSSIVHGDQWVWHCSMSTDLIEIKNHMPSYNPNSSLEDCIKWLPTPEGVYSVASTMDSLKNPHPLVPWFELLWYSHNIPRMSFILWLAIRGRLSTLDHVHLYNPYVGTLCVLCSSSPETHAHFFFECAYSKVIWSHLKDMCGRPWNGHNWTRFIALGCSTLEREISFQCCQQRRIQMETR
;
A
#
# COMPACT_ATOMS: atom_id res chain seq x y z
N MET A 1 -11.73 22.38 12.09
CA MET A 1 -12.58 22.89 10.97
C MET A 1 -12.18 24.33 10.73
N VAL A 2 -11.03 24.51 10.08
CA VAL A 2 -10.20 25.73 10.03
C VAL A 2 -10.96 27.00 9.61
N ILE A 3 -12.02 26.86 8.81
CA ILE A 3 -12.83 27.99 8.32
C ILE A 3 -13.48 28.78 9.47
N TYR A 4 -13.97 28.12 10.52
CA TYR A 4 -14.66 28.80 11.63
C TYR A 4 -13.69 29.54 12.55
N ASP A 5 -12.45 29.04 12.65
CA ASP A 5 -11.42 29.61 13.50
C ASP A 5 -10.87 30.94 12.95
N SER A 6 -11.16 31.25 11.68
CA SER A 6 -10.65 32.44 10.99
C SER A 6 -11.34 33.74 11.42
N GLY A 7 -12.49 33.65 12.12
CA GLY A 7 -13.31 34.79 12.48
C GLY A 7 -13.96 35.49 11.27
N LEU A 8 -13.82 34.94 10.07
CA LEU A 8 -14.38 35.52 8.85
C LEU A 8 -15.83 35.04 8.62
N PRO A 9 -16.72 35.92 8.13
CA PRO A 9 -18.05 35.49 7.71
C PRO A 9 -17.93 34.50 6.54
N LYS A 10 -18.90 33.59 6.41
CA LYS A 10 -18.91 32.52 5.38
C LYS A 10 -18.76 33.02 3.93
N LYS A 11 -19.09 34.29 3.67
CA LYS A 11 -18.99 34.95 2.35
C LYS A 11 -17.87 36.00 2.28
N ALA A 12 -16.90 35.96 3.20
CA ALA A 12 -15.75 36.86 3.17
C ALA A 12 -15.00 36.70 1.83
N LYS A 13 -14.56 37.83 1.26
CA LYS A 13 -13.71 37.84 0.07
C LYS A 13 -12.25 37.80 0.50
N VAL A 14 -11.36 37.34 -0.38
CA VAL A 14 -9.91 37.43 -0.16
C VAL A 14 -9.48 38.89 0.09
N SER A 15 -10.11 39.85 -0.59
CA SER A 15 -9.89 41.28 -0.37
C SER A 15 -10.19 41.76 1.05
N SER A 16 -10.93 41.00 1.87
CA SER A 16 -11.22 41.35 3.27
C SER A 16 -10.01 41.15 4.20
N ILE A 17 -9.04 40.34 3.79
CA ILE A 17 -7.85 39.96 4.56
C ILE A 17 -6.55 40.37 3.87
N VAL A 18 -6.64 41.27 2.89
CA VAL A 18 -5.52 41.78 2.12
C VAL A 18 -5.53 43.30 2.24
N HIS A 19 -4.44 43.87 2.74
CA HIS A 19 -4.25 45.33 2.81
C HIS A 19 -2.92 45.68 2.15
N GLY A 20 -2.98 46.34 0.99
CA GLY A 20 -1.81 46.53 0.12
C GLY A 20 -1.25 45.17 -0.31
N ASP A 21 0.06 44.98 -0.09
CA ASP A 21 0.80 43.77 -0.46
C ASP A 21 0.96 42.78 0.72
N GLN A 22 0.09 42.86 1.74
CA GLN A 22 0.22 42.09 2.97
C GLN A 22 -1.08 41.37 3.34
N TRP A 23 -0.93 40.13 3.81
CA TRP A 23 -1.99 39.35 4.42
C TRP A 23 -2.27 39.84 5.84
N VAL A 24 -3.47 40.36 6.08
CA VAL A 24 -3.94 40.84 7.39
C VAL A 24 -5.05 39.93 7.88
N TRP A 25 -4.66 38.87 8.59
CA TRP A 25 -5.58 37.94 9.24
C TRP A 25 -6.00 38.47 10.61
N HIS A 26 -7.26 38.26 10.99
CA HIS A 26 -7.70 38.46 12.37
C HIS A 26 -6.89 37.54 13.31
N CYS A 27 -6.66 38.00 14.54
CA CYS A 27 -5.90 37.23 15.52
C CYS A 27 -6.64 35.92 15.83
N SER A 28 -6.14 34.81 15.30
CA SER A 28 -6.65 33.46 15.54
C SER A 28 -5.73 32.73 16.51
N MET A 29 -6.31 32.07 17.51
CA MET A 29 -5.60 31.18 18.44
C MET A 29 -5.54 29.73 17.96
N SER A 30 -6.07 29.43 16.76
CA SER A 30 -6.02 28.09 16.17
C SER A 30 -4.64 27.80 15.60
N THR A 31 -4.05 26.67 16.03
CA THR A 31 -2.74 26.19 15.58
C THR A 31 -2.71 25.94 14.07
N ASP A 32 -3.80 25.38 13.51
CA ASP A 32 -3.92 25.08 12.09
C ASP A 32 -3.86 26.37 11.25
N LEU A 33 -4.50 27.45 11.72
CA LEU A 33 -4.48 28.74 11.04
C LEU A 33 -3.13 29.45 11.16
N ILE A 34 -2.45 29.30 12.29
CA ILE A 34 -1.10 29.82 12.47
C ILE A 34 -0.15 29.10 11.51
N GLU A 35 -0.26 27.78 11.38
CA GLU A 35 0.56 27.00 10.44
C GLU A 35 0.31 27.40 9.00
N ILE A 36 -0.96 27.56 8.58
CA ILE A 36 -1.31 28.04 7.25
C ILE A 36 -0.72 29.44 7.01
N LYS A 37 -0.86 30.36 7.96
CA LYS A 37 -0.31 31.72 7.86
C LYS A 37 1.20 31.70 7.65
N ASN A 38 1.92 30.83 8.38
CA ASN A 38 3.37 30.72 8.28
C ASN A 38 3.85 30.20 6.92
N HIS A 39 3.02 29.43 6.22
CA HIS A 39 3.34 28.87 4.91
C HIS A 39 2.74 29.66 3.73
N MET A 40 2.03 30.77 3.99
CA MET A 40 1.52 31.59 2.90
C MET A 40 2.66 32.35 2.20
N PRO A 41 2.73 32.29 0.86
CA PRO A 41 3.66 33.13 0.11
C PRO A 41 3.26 34.61 0.24
N SER A 42 4.24 35.50 0.01
CA SER A 42 3.97 36.93 -0.07
C SER A 42 2.94 37.23 -1.15
N TYR A 43 1.97 38.09 -0.81
CA TYR A 43 0.91 38.49 -1.73
C TYR A 43 1.41 39.63 -2.62
N ASN A 44 1.64 39.35 -3.90
CA ASN A 44 2.04 40.36 -4.90
C ASN A 44 1.17 40.18 -6.16
N PRO A 45 -0.09 40.66 -6.13
CA PRO A 45 -1.02 40.46 -7.22
C PRO A 45 -0.63 41.33 -8.41
N ASN A 46 -0.59 40.73 -9.59
CA ASN A 46 -0.42 41.49 -10.82
C ASN A 46 -1.80 41.87 -11.37
N SER A 47 -2.22 43.12 -11.17
CA SER A 47 -3.52 43.63 -11.65
C SER A 47 -3.67 43.67 -13.17
N SER A 48 -2.58 43.45 -13.92
CA SER A 48 -2.61 43.37 -15.39
C SER A 48 -2.85 41.97 -15.94
N LEU A 49 -2.86 40.94 -15.08
CA LEU A 49 -3.09 39.55 -15.47
C LEU A 49 -4.44 39.07 -14.93
N GLU A 50 -5.15 38.28 -15.72
CA GLU A 50 -6.34 37.58 -15.24
C GLU A 50 -5.98 36.40 -14.33
N ASP A 51 -6.84 36.12 -13.36
CA ASP A 51 -6.68 34.98 -12.46
C ASP A 51 -6.74 33.66 -13.24
N CYS A 52 -5.77 32.77 -12.99
CA CYS A 52 -5.74 31.44 -13.57
C CYS A 52 -5.58 30.36 -12.49
N ILE A 53 -6.30 29.25 -12.66
CA ILE A 53 -6.17 28.07 -11.79
C ILE A 53 -4.96 27.28 -12.26
N LYS A 54 -3.99 27.04 -11.35
CA LYS A 54 -2.82 26.21 -11.63
C LYS A 54 -2.76 24.99 -10.72
N TRP A 55 -2.51 23.83 -11.32
CA TRP A 55 -2.20 22.59 -10.60
C TRP A 55 -0.73 22.59 -10.18
N LEU A 56 -0.46 22.97 -8.92
CA LEU A 56 0.90 23.12 -8.38
C LEU A 56 1.80 21.89 -8.50
N PRO A 57 1.30 20.64 -8.43
CA PRO A 57 2.18 19.48 -8.55
C PRO A 57 2.83 19.28 -9.93
N THR A 58 2.36 19.99 -10.95
CA THR A 58 2.98 20.00 -12.29
C THR A 58 3.59 21.36 -12.59
N PRO A 59 4.82 21.44 -13.11
CA PRO A 59 5.44 22.73 -13.44
C PRO A 59 4.67 23.50 -14.52
N GLU A 60 3.95 22.82 -15.41
CA GLU A 60 3.08 23.42 -16.43
C GLU A 60 1.78 23.99 -15.84
N GLY A 61 1.44 23.64 -14.59
CA GLY A 61 0.20 24.05 -13.95
C GLY A 61 -1.06 23.38 -14.50
N VAL A 62 -0.92 22.33 -15.33
CA VAL A 62 -2.05 21.65 -15.99
C VAL A 62 -2.57 20.50 -15.15
N TYR A 63 -3.86 20.52 -14.87
CA TYR A 63 -4.52 19.43 -14.16
C TYR A 63 -4.60 18.16 -15.03
N SER A 64 -4.28 17.02 -14.42
CA SER A 64 -4.62 15.70 -14.99
C SER A 64 -4.89 14.70 -13.87
N VAL A 65 -5.66 13.66 -14.18
CA VAL A 65 -5.90 12.55 -13.23
C VAL A 65 -4.58 11.84 -12.90
N ALA A 66 -3.68 11.69 -13.88
CA ALA A 66 -2.37 11.08 -13.68
C ALA A 66 -1.52 11.86 -12.68
N SER A 67 -1.33 13.18 -12.89
CA SER A 67 -0.56 14.03 -11.99
C SER A 67 -1.18 14.13 -10.60
N THR A 68 -2.51 14.11 -10.50
CA THR A 68 -3.21 14.02 -9.21
C THR A 68 -2.87 12.72 -8.50
N MET A 69 -2.95 11.60 -9.20
CA MET A 69 -2.67 10.30 -8.61
C MET A 69 -1.20 10.17 -8.21
N ASP A 70 -0.28 10.71 -9.00
CA ASP A 70 1.15 10.70 -8.64
C ASP A 70 1.44 11.59 -7.43
N SER A 71 0.72 12.71 -7.27
CA SER A 71 0.83 13.57 -6.08
C SER A 71 0.27 12.91 -4.81
N LEU A 72 -0.74 12.04 -4.96
CA LEU A 72 -1.35 11.30 -3.86
C LEU A 72 -0.59 10.02 -3.51
N LYS A 73 0.23 9.49 -4.44
CA LYS A 73 1.06 8.32 -4.19
C LYS A 73 2.21 8.72 -3.26
N ASN A 74 2.21 8.16 -2.06
CA ASN A 74 3.42 8.12 -1.25
C ASN A 74 4.35 7.06 -1.86
N PRO A 75 5.59 7.41 -2.27
CA PRO A 75 6.54 6.41 -2.73
C PRO A 75 6.88 5.48 -1.57
N HIS A 76 6.34 4.26 -1.62
CA HIS A 76 6.69 3.19 -0.70
C HIS A 76 7.70 2.26 -1.37
N PRO A 77 8.69 1.74 -0.62
CA PRO A 77 9.60 0.74 -1.17
C PRO A 77 8.81 -0.47 -1.64
N LEU A 78 9.22 -1.03 -2.78
CA LEU A 78 8.64 -2.27 -3.28
C LEU A 78 8.84 -3.37 -2.24
N VAL A 79 7.76 -4.07 -1.93
CA VAL A 79 7.79 -5.16 -0.96
C VAL A 79 8.37 -6.43 -1.61
N PRO A 80 9.25 -7.19 -0.93
CA PRO A 80 9.87 -8.39 -1.49
C PRO A 80 8.88 -9.39 -2.10
N TRP A 81 7.71 -9.55 -1.50
CA TRP A 81 6.67 -10.49 -1.94
C TRP A 81 5.81 -9.98 -3.11
N PHE A 82 6.11 -8.82 -3.69
CA PHE A 82 5.33 -8.27 -4.81
C PHE A 82 5.33 -9.23 -6.02
N GLU A 83 6.52 -9.64 -6.47
CA GLU A 83 6.68 -10.57 -7.59
C GLU A 83 6.04 -11.94 -7.31
N LEU A 84 6.07 -12.38 -6.04
CA LEU A 84 5.42 -13.62 -5.61
C LEU A 84 3.91 -13.60 -5.79
N LEU A 85 3.28 -12.44 -5.63
CA LEU A 85 1.84 -12.29 -5.72
C LEU A 85 1.37 -11.94 -7.13
N TRP A 86 2.12 -11.09 -7.82
CA TRP A 86 1.64 -10.37 -9.01
C TRP A 86 2.38 -10.72 -10.31
N TYR A 87 2.94 -11.93 -10.42
CA TYR A 87 3.53 -12.42 -11.67
C TYR A 87 2.47 -12.65 -12.76
N SER A 88 2.90 -12.64 -14.03
CA SER A 88 2.02 -12.63 -15.22
C SER A 88 1.07 -13.83 -15.35
N HIS A 89 1.45 -14.99 -14.82
CA HIS A 89 0.65 -16.22 -14.89
C HIS A 89 -0.01 -16.56 -13.54
N ASN A 90 -0.23 -15.55 -12.69
CA ASN A 90 -0.89 -15.78 -11.42
C ASN A 90 -2.38 -16.13 -11.59
N ILE A 91 -2.94 -16.78 -10.58
CA ILE A 91 -4.39 -16.93 -10.43
C ILE A 91 -4.83 -15.84 -9.45
N PRO A 92 -5.57 -14.79 -9.89
CA PRO A 92 -5.85 -13.62 -9.06
C PRO A 92 -6.47 -13.93 -7.70
N ARG A 93 -7.35 -14.94 -7.65
CA ARG A 93 -7.95 -15.43 -6.40
C ARG A 93 -6.89 -15.95 -5.42
N MET A 94 -5.93 -16.72 -5.91
CA MET A 94 -4.87 -17.30 -5.07
C MET A 94 -3.89 -16.22 -4.62
N SER A 95 -3.53 -15.28 -5.50
CA SER A 95 -2.72 -14.11 -5.15
C SER A 95 -3.36 -13.27 -4.06
N PHE A 96 -4.68 -13.03 -4.15
CA PHE A 96 -5.39 -12.28 -3.13
C PHE A 96 -5.39 -13.00 -1.77
N ILE A 97 -5.65 -14.31 -1.75
CA ILE A 97 -5.60 -15.12 -0.51
C ILE A 97 -4.19 -15.11 0.07
N LEU A 98 -3.16 -15.30 -0.75
CA LEU A 98 -1.77 -15.30 -0.32
C LEU A 98 -1.33 -13.92 0.19
N TRP A 99 -1.80 -12.84 -0.43
CA TRP A 99 -1.56 -11.48 0.04
C TRP A 99 -2.14 -11.24 1.43
N LEU A 100 -3.38 -11.68 1.67
CA LEU A 100 -4.00 -11.63 3.00
C LEU A 100 -3.22 -12.47 4.01
N ALA A 101 -2.76 -13.66 3.61
CA ALA A 101 -1.96 -14.55 4.44
C ALA A 101 -0.63 -13.90 4.83
N ILE A 102 0.15 -13.39 3.86
CA ILE A 102 1.42 -12.69 4.14
C ILE A 102 1.23 -11.51 5.11
N ARG A 103 0.09 -10.81 5.02
CA ARG A 103 -0.25 -9.69 5.91
C ARG A 103 -0.81 -10.08 7.27
N GLY A 104 -1.06 -11.37 7.54
CA GLY A 104 -1.74 -11.82 8.75
C GLY A 104 -3.17 -11.28 8.86
N ARG A 105 -3.86 -11.17 7.72
CA ARG A 105 -5.22 -10.60 7.60
C ARG A 105 -6.26 -11.65 7.24
N LEU A 106 -5.90 -12.92 7.27
CA LEU A 106 -6.89 -14.01 7.18
C LEU A 106 -7.66 -14.10 8.51
N SER A 107 -8.94 -14.44 8.42
CA SER A 107 -9.81 -14.59 9.60
C SER A 107 -9.58 -15.94 10.28
N THR A 108 -8.40 -16.15 10.85
CA THR A 108 -8.13 -17.30 11.73
C THR A 108 -8.93 -17.18 13.04
N LEU A 109 -9.17 -18.30 13.73
CA LEU A 109 -10.04 -18.30 14.91
C LEU A 109 -9.54 -17.41 16.06
N ASP A 110 -8.23 -17.13 16.14
CA ASP A 110 -7.66 -16.11 17.05
C ASP A 110 -8.26 -14.71 16.80
N HIS A 111 -8.42 -14.30 15.53
CA HIS A 111 -9.06 -13.04 15.15
C HIS A 111 -10.57 -13.08 15.38
N VAL A 112 -11.23 -14.22 15.10
CA VAL A 112 -12.69 -14.38 15.31
C VAL A 112 -13.05 -14.32 16.78
N HIS A 113 -12.23 -14.94 17.65
CA HIS A 113 -12.44 -14.96 19.09
C HIS A 113 -12.42 -13.55 19.72
N LEU A 114 -11.69 -12.59 19.14
CA LEU A 114 -11.71 -11.19 19.58
C LEU A 114 -13.09 -10.54 19.44
N TYR A 115 -13.88 -10.95 18.44
CA TYR A 115 -15.21 -10.41 18.17
C TYR A 115 -16.34 -11.31 18.70
N ASN A 116 -16.09 -12.61 18.89
CA ASN A 116 -17.04 -13.56 19.44
C ASN A 116 -16.34 -14.54 20.42
N PRO A 117 -16.36 -14.25 21.72
CA PRO A 117 -15.71 -15.07 22.76
C PRO A 117 -16.31 -16.47 22.95
N TYR A 118 -17.47 -16.76 22.34
CA TYR A 118 -18.12 -18.07 22.45
C TYR A 118 -17.62 -19.07 21.39
N VAL A 119 -16.77 -18.63 20.46
CA VAL A 119 -16.19 -19.49 19.42
C VAL A 119 -15.00 -20.24 20.00
N GLY A 120 -14.96 -21.57 19.79
CA GLY A 120 -13.80 -22.37 20.18
C GLY A 120 -12.54 -21.92 19.44
N THR A 121 -11.41 -21.87 20.15
CA THR A 121 -10.13 -21.43 19.58
C THR A 121 -9.34 -22.56 18.96
N LEU A 122 -9.78 -23.82 19.07
CA LEU A 122 -9.05 -24.98 18.54
C LEU A 122 -9.02 -24.96 17.01
N CYS A 123 -7.85 -25.28 16.44
CA CYS A 123 -7.65 -25.38 15.00
C CYS A 123 -8.59 -26.41 14.38
N VAL A 124 -9.29 -25.99 13.33
CA VAL A 124 -10.26 -26.83 12.62
C VAL A 124 -9.60 -28.04 11.95
N LEU A 125 -8.30 -27.94 11.62
CA LEU A 125 -7.58 -28.97 10.88
C LEU A 125 -7.04 -30.10 11.77
N CYS A 126 -6.51 -29.78 12.95
CA CYS A 126 -5.91 -30.78 13.85
C CYS A 126 -6.66 -30.97 15.17
N SER A 127 -7.53 -30.04 15.55
CA SER A 127 -8.29 -30.03 16.81
C SER A 127 -7.44 -30.18 18.08
N SER A 128 -6.12 -29.98 18.00
CA SER A 128 -5.18 -30.27 19.10
C SER A 128 -4.56 -29.02 19.73
N SER A 129 -4.63 -27.88 19.05
CA SER A 129 -3.97 -26.64 19.46
C SER A 129 -4.78 -25.43 19.01
N PRO A 130 -4.63 -24.26 19.66
CA PRO A 130 -5.31 -23.05 19.22
C PRO A 130 -4.95 -22.66 17.79
N GLU A 131 -5.93 -22.24 17.00
CA GLU A 131 -5.72 -21.73 15.66
C GLU A 131 -5.15 -20.32 15.72
N THR A 132 -3.86 -20.22 15.41
CA THR A 132 -3.20 -18.95 15.13
C THR A 132 -2.79 -18.92 13.67
N HIS A 133 -2.52 -17.73 13.17
CA HIS A 133 -1.97 -17.58 11.82
C HIS A 133 -0.67 -18.39 11.60
N ALA A 134 0.23 -18.48 12.57
CA ALA A 134 1.43 -19.30 12.46
C ALA A 134 1.10 -20.81 12.49
N HIS A 135 0.19 -21.21 13.39
CA HIS A 135 -0.22 -22.59 13.52
C HIS A 135 -0.88 -23.12 12.25
N PHE A 136 -1.87 -22.39 11.73
CA PHE A 136 -2.64 -22.77 10.55
C PHE A 136 -1.75 -23.03 9.34
N PHE A 137 -0.71 -22.23 9.14
CA PHE A 137 0.19 -22.40 7.99
C PHE A 137 1.35 -23.35 8.26
N PHE A 138 2.06 -23.28 9.39
CA PHE A 138 3.37 -23.93 9.51
C PHE A 138 3.53 -24.93 10.66
N GLU A 139 2.73 -24.83 11.72
CA GLU A 139 2.92 -25.65 12.93
C GLU A 139 1.93 -26.81 12.99
N CYS A 140 0.74 -26.64 12.43
CA CYS A 140 -0.32 -27.64 12.38
C CYS A 140 0.17 -28.94 11.71
N ALA A 141 -0.13 -30.08 12.34
CA ALA A 141 0.23 -31.39 11.83
C ALA A 141 -0.33 -31.64 10.42
N TYR A 142 -1.58 -31.22 10.17
CA TYR A 142 -2.21 -31.33 8.86
C TYR A 142 -1.51 -30.47 7.81
N SER A 143 -1.24 -29.20 8.12
CA SER A 143 -0.56 -28.28 7.19
C SER A 143 0.86 -28.74 6.87
N LYS A 144 1.58 -29.33 7.84
CA LYS A 144 2.91 -29.93 7.61
C LYS A 144 2.87 -31.05 6.56
N VAL A 145 1.82 -31.87 6.54
CA VAL A 145 1.63 -32.91 5.50
C VAL A 145 1.42 -32.28 4.13
N ILE A 146 0.62 -31.21 4.03
CA ILE A 146 0.45 -30.48 2.77
C ILE A 146 1.81 -29.93 2.28
N TRP A 147 2.58 -29.31 3.17
CA TRP A 147 3.89 -28.77 2.82
C TRP A 147 4.88 -29.84 2.39
N SER A 148 4.86 -31.05 2.99
CA SER A 148 5.72 -32.14 2.52
C SER A 148 5.36 -32.59 1.11
N HIS A 149 4.07 -32.71 0.80
CA HIS A 149 3.66 -33.06 -0.57
C HIS A 149 4.05 -31.98 -1.59
N LEU A 150 3.85 -30.70 -1.26
CA LEU A 150 4.27 -29.60 -2.13
C LEU A 150 5.80 -29.56 -2.32
N LYS A 151 6.56 -29.85 -1.26
CA LYS A 151 8.02 -29.96 -1.30
C LYS A 151 8.48 -31.01 -2.30
N ASP A 152 7.85 -32.18 -2.26
CA ASP A 152 8.17 -33.31 -3.14
C ASP A 152 7.79 -32.99 -4.60
N MET A 153 6.62 -32.37 -4.82
CA MET A 153 6.18 -31.96 -6.16
C MET A 153 7.08 -30.90 -6.79
N CYS A 154 7.53 -29.92 -6.00
CA CYS A 154 8.37 -28.82 -6.49
C CYS A 154 9.86 -29.18 -6.55
N GLY A 155 10.27 -30.35 -6.04
CA GLY A 155 11.66 -30.81 -6.04
C GLY A 155 12.63 -29.90 -5.28
N ARG A 156 12.15 -29.12 -4.31
CA ARG A 156 12.96 -28.12 -3.59
C ARG A 156 12.90 -28.35 -2.09
N PRO A 157 14.04 -28.28 -1.37
CA PRO A 157 14.05 -28.48 0.07
C PRO A 157 13.40 -27.28 0.81
N TRP A 158 12.11 -27.38 1.11
CA TRP A 158 11.39 -26.50 2.02
C TRP A 158 11.70 -26.83 3.49
N ASN A 159 12.36 -25.92 4.20
CA ASN A 159 12.64 -26.01 5.65
C ASN A 159 12.08 -24.79 6.42
N GLY A 160 11.19 -24.01 5.78
CA GLY A 160 10.61 -22.81 6.35
C GLY A 160 9.38 -23.14 7.19
N HIS A 161 9.44 -22.91 8.49
CA HIS A 161 8.25 -22.97 9.34
C HIS A 161 7.69 -21.57 9.63
N ASN A 162 7.97 -20.59 8.77
CA ASN A 162 7.47 -19.22 8.92
C ASN A 162 7.37 -18.47 7.58
N TRP A 163 6.58 -17.40 7.61
CA TRP A 163 6.31 -16.51 6.47
C TRP A 163 7.56 -15.83 5.91
N THR A 164 8.49 -15.40 6.76
CA THR A 164 9.71 -14.73 6.32
C THR A 164 10.55 -15.62 5.40
N ARG A 165 10.73 -16.89 5.76
CA ARG A 165 11.43 -17.86 4.92
C ARG A 165 10.65 -18.22 3.66
N PHE A 166 9.32 -18.22 3.73
CA PHE A 166 8.45 -18.47 2.58
C PHE A 166 8.60 -17.42 1.52
N ILE A 167 8.51 -16.17 1.94
CA ILE A 167 8.70 -15.03 1.06
C ILE A 167 10.11 -15.06 0.46
N ALA A 168 11.15 -15.21 1.29
CA ALA A 168 12.53 -15.22 0.79
C ALA A 168 12.79 -16.32 -0.26
N LEU A 169 12.26 -17.54 -0.04
CA LEU A 169 12.38 -18.62 -1.02
C LEU A 169 11.57 -18.34 -2.29
N GLY A 170 10.34 -17.85 -2.15
CA GLY A 170 9.47 -17.49 -3.26
C GLY A 170 10.13 -16.46 -4.18
N CYS A 171 10.67 -15.38 -3.61
CA CYS A 171 11.38 -14.33 -4.35
C CYS A 171 12.58 -14.89 -5.14
N SER A 172 13.46 -15.64 -4.48
CA SER A 172 14.66 -16.20 -5.14
C SER A 172 14.34 -17.26 -6.21
N THR A 173 13.17 -17.90 -6.14
CA THR A 173 12.72 -18.89 -7.13
C THR A 173 12.16 -18.20 -8.37
N LEU A 174 11.34 -17.16 -8.19
CA LEU A 174 10.76 -16.40 -9.30
C LEU A 174 11.79 -15.58 -10.06
N GLU A 175 12.79 -15.00 -9.38
CA GLU A 175 13.92 -14.35 -10.06
C GLU A 175 14.65 -15.30 -11.01
N ARG A 176 14.78 -16.58 -10.62
CA ARG A 176 15.38 -17.62 -11.47
C ARG A 176 14.47 -18.00 -12.62
N GLU A 177 13.17 -18.21 -12.39
CA GLU A 177 12.21 -18.55 -13.45
C GLU A 177 12.01 -17.43 -14.47
N ILE A 178 11.95 -16.16 -14.03
CA ILE A 178 11.91 -14.99 -14.91
C ILE A 178 13.22 -14.91 -15.72
N SER A 179 14.38 -15.16 -15.10
CA SER A 179 15.66 -15.25 -15.80
C SER A 179 15.72 -16.39 -16.82
N PHE A 180 15.18 -17.56 -16.49
CA PHE A 180 15.07 -18.71 -17.41
C PHE A 180 14.12 -18.44 -18.58
N GLN A 181 12.97 -17.81 -18.34
CA GLN A 181 12.03 -17.42 -19.39
C GLN A 181 12.62 -16.35 -20.31
N CYS A 182 13.32 -15.35 -19.77
CA CYS A 182 14.07 -14.36 -20.55
C CYS A 182 15.18 -15.00 -21.41
N CYS A 183 15.87 -16.01 -20.87
CA CYS A 183 16.94 -16.73 -21.58
C CYS A 183 16.38 -17.63 -22.69
N GLN A 184 15.24 -18.29 -22.48
CA GLN A 184 14.55 -19.07 -23.52
C GLN A 184 13.98 -18.18 -24.62
N GLN A 185 13.39 -17.02 -24.29
CA GLN A 185 12.89 -16.08 -25.29
C GLN A 185 14.02 -15.50 -26.17
N ARG A 186 15.21 -15.22 -25.61
CA ARG A 186 16.38 -14.82 -26.43
C ARG A 186 16.89 -15.95 -27.32
N ARG A 187 16.84 -17.20 -26.88
CA ARG A 187 17.27 -18.37 -27.66
C ARG A 187 16.36 -18.63 -28.86
N ILE A 188 15.04 -18.52 -28.66
CA ILE A 188 14.04 -18.65 -29.73
C ILE A 188 14.20 -17.55 -30.79
N GLN A 189 14.55 -16.31 -30.40
CA GLN A 189 14.81 -15.24 -31.37
C GLN A 189 16.14 -15.37 -32.15
N MET A 190 17.11 -16.13 -31.62
CA MET A 190 18.39 -16.40 -32.31
C MET A 190 18.32 -17.60 -33.26
N GLU A 191 17.36 -18.52 -33.09
CA GLU A 191 17.16 -19.69 -33.97
C GLU A 191 16.23 -19.41 -35.17
N THR A 192 15.54 -18.25 -35.19
CA THR A 192 14.70 -17.78 -36.31
C THR A 192 15.40 -16.79 -37.25
N ARG A 193 16.74 -16.84 -37.34
CA ARG A 193 17.52 -16.04 -38.29
C ARG A 193 18.52 -16.92 -39.03
#